data_AF-R7RVE3-F1
#
_entry.id   AF-R7RVE3-F1
#
_cell.length_a   1.000
_cell.length_b   1.000
_cell.length_c   1.000
_cell.angle_alpha   90.00
_cell.angle_beta   90.00
_cell.angle_gamma   90.00
#
_symmetry.space_group_name_H-M   'P 1'
#
loop_
_entity.id
_entity.type
_entity.pdbx_description
1 polymer ?
#
loop_
_entity_poly.entity_id
_entity_poly.type
_entity_poly.pdbx_seq_one_letter_code
_entity_poly.pdbx_strand_id
1 'polypeptide(L)'
;LLIDGGGIRGLSSLQVLWNLMREIQLSEKLEKMPLPCDHFDLIGGTSTGGIIALMLGRLRMSVDDALHTYAQLSKDVFSDEKFLGDGAFKASNLEAAIKKVISAQPAAMHDSEARMRDDAPSGELCRTFVCVTVPNALGAPTPTLFRTYEPRHGRFINCKIWEAARATSAAPTFFKPVEIDNGFGVRSHYTDGGIGHNNPASVVLREASTIFPERKLACIISIGTGKLKVSMLDRPSFIQRILPRIDVAVAVAKIVTDCETVAEDMEHRFHNSLGVYFRFNVDQGMDGVKLSDWDKLDVVHDVTEVYLRSTAVSKTMTDAAAAVRARRGVAPTIQASMFHSLYFIKFYLTHSGNRWCDCEGCCSFEACCEPQTLPSFITLFHGERLHHLENDPILLWKVCASSHICGSRLGW
;
A
#
# COMPACT_ATOMS: atom_id res chain seq x y z
N LEU A 1 -4.34 2.17 -7.86
CA LEU A 1 -4.26 3.32 -6.94
C LEU A 1 -4.03 2.81 -5.53
N LEU A 2 -3.21 3.51 -4.76
CA LEU A 2 -2.98 3.17 -3.36
C LEU A 2 -2.82 4.42 -2.49
N ILE A 3 -3.35 4.36 -1.28
CA ILE A 3 -3.48 5.51 -0.39
C ILE A 3 -2.96 5.15 1.00
N ASP A 4 -2.01 5.95 1.49
CA ASP A 4 -1.40 5.76 2.79
C ASP A 4 -2.37 6.08 3.95
N GLY A 5 -2.04 5.57 5.13
CA GLY A 5 -2.67 6.02 6.37
C GLY A 5 -2.10 7.33 6.89
N GLY A 6 -2.91 8.10 7.64
CA GLY A 6 -2.44 9.41 8.13
C GLY A 6 -3.41 10.28 8.91
N GLY A 7 -4.50 9.72 9.48
CA GLY A 7 -5.50 10.51 10.21
C GLY A 7 -6.15 11.56 9.33
N ILE A 8 -6.50 12.73 9.87
CA ILE A 8 -7.18 13.82 9.14
C ILE A 8 -6.44 14.33 7.89
N ARG A 9 -5.14 14.03 7.77
CA ARG A 9 -4.31 14.37 6.61
C ARG A 9 -4.67 13.60 5.34
N GLY A 10 -5.58 12.62 5.42
CA GLY A 10 -6.18 11.99 4.22
C GLY A 10 -6.90 12.98 3.30
N LEU A 11 -7.29 14.15 3.81
CA LEU A 11 -7.80 15.24 2.97
C LEU A 11 -6.79 15.61 1.87
N SER A 12 -5.49 15.67 2.22
CA SER A 12 -4.41 15.93 1.25
C SER A 12 -4.40 14.89 0.13
N SER A 13 -4.52 13.61 0.49
CA SER A 13 -4.54 12.53 -0.50
C SER A 13 -5.74 12.62 -1.45
N LEU A 14 -6.91 12.99 -0.93
CA LEU A 14 -8.10 13.23 -1.75
C LEU A 14 -7.94 14.45 -2.67
N GLN A 15 -7.31 15.55 -2.22
CA GLN A 15 -7.03 16.72 -3.07
C GLN A 15 -6.04 16.38 -4.20
N VAL A 16 -5.00 15.60 -3.91
CA VAL A 16 -4.07 15.08 -4.93
C VAL A 16 -4.82 14.25 -5.95
N LEU A 17 -5.66 13.31 -5.50
CA LEU A 17 -6.46 12.47 -6.40
C LEU A 17 -7.46 13.31 -7.20
N TRP A 18 -8.09 14.31 -6.61
CA TRP A 18 -9.01 15.21 -7.29
C TRP A 18 -8.32 15.93 -8.46
N ASN A 19 -7.09 16.42 -8.24
CA ASN A 19 -6.30 17.05 -9.30
C ASN A 19 -5.94 16.05 -10.41
N LEU A 20 -5.60 14.81 -10.06
CA LEU A 20 -5.33 13.74 -11.04
C LEU A 20 -6.57 13.44 -11.90
N MET A 21 -7.73 13.23 -11.25
CA MET A 21 -8.97 12.89 -11.95
C MET A 21 -9.49 14.08 -12.77
N ARG A 22 -9.27 15.31 -12.31
CA ARG A 22 -9.55 16.53 -13.08
C ARG A 22 -8.65 16.68 -14.29
N GLU A 23 -7.37 16.37 -14.18
CA GLU A 23 -6.46 16.38 -15.34
C GLU A 23 -6.91 15.35 -16.40
N ILE A 24 -7.36 14.16 -15.96
CA ILE A 24 -7.98 13.17 -16.85
C ILE A 24 -9.23 13.74 -17.51
N GLN A 25 -10.15 14.32 -16.72
CA GLN A 25 -11.37 14.96 -17.24
C GLN A 25 -11.07 15.99 -18.33
N LEU A 26 -10.14 16.92 -18.06
CA LEU A 26 -9.79 18.00 -18.98
C LEU A 26 -9.12 17.46 -20.24
N SER A 27 -8.17 16.54 -20.09
CA SER A 27 -7.39 15.99 -21.20
C SER A 27 -8.22 15.07 -22.12
N GLU A 28 -9.31 14.50 -21.62
CA GLU A 28 -10.29 13.71 -22.39
C GLU A 28 -11.52 14.50 -22.81
N LYS A 29 -11.66 15.76 -22.36
CA LYS A 29 -12.82 16.62 -22.61
C LYS A 29 -14.13 15.97 -22.13
N LEU A 30 -14.07 15.28 -20.99
CA LEU A 30 -15.24 14.66 -20.39
C LEU A 30 -16.14 15.73 -19.76
N GLU A 31 -17.46 15.59 -19.93
CA GLU A 31 -18.45 16.50 -19.35
C GLU A 31 -18.37 16.50 -17.81
N LYS A 32 -18.14 15.32 -17.23
CA LYS A 32 -18.05 15.12 -15.78
C LYS A 32 -16.74 14.44 -15.41
N MET A 33 -16.27 14.69 -14.19
CA MET A 33 -15.10 14.01 -13.67
C MET A 33 -15.39 12.51 -13.57
N PRO A 34 -14.51 11.66 -14.13
CA PRO A 34 -14.74 10.23 -14.08
C PRO A 34 -14.52 9.68 -12.67
N LEU A 35 -15.13 8.52 -12.37
CA LEU A 35 -14.96 7.85 -11.10
C LEU A 35 -13.59 7.14 -11.03
N PRO A 36 -12.90 7.15 -9.88
CA PRO A 36 -11.65 6.41 -9.74
C PRO A 36 -11.80 4.90 -9.96
N CYS A 37 -12.93 4.31 -9.58
CA CYS A 37 -13.22 2.89 -9.79
C CYS A 37 -13.33 2.49 -11.26
N ASP A 38 -13.53 3.44 -12.19
CA ASP A 38 -13.57 3.15 -13.63
C ASP A 38 -12.16 3.22 -14.26
N HIS A 39 -11.23 3.88 -13.57
CA HIS A 39 -9.88 4.16 -14.06
C HIS A 39 -8.81 3.25 -13.46
N PHE A 40 -9.06 2.70 -12.27
CA PHE A 40 -8.13 1.82 -11.57
C PHE A 40 -8.68 0.40 -11.42
N ASP A 41 -7.90 -0.59 -11.87
CA ASP A 41 -8.23 -2.01 -11.68
C ASP A 41 -8.22 -2.45 -10.22
N LEU A 42 -7.40 -1.79 -9.40
CA LEU A 42 -7.16 -2.11 -8.01
C LEU A 42 -6.97 -0.82 -7.20
N ILE A 43 -7.73 -0.69 -6.11
CA ILE A 43 -7.60 0.36 -5.10
C ILE A 43 -7.30 -0.28 -3.74
N GLY A 44 -6.15 0.04 -3.16
CA GLY A 44 -5.75 -0.45 -1.83
C GLY A 44 -5.50 0.70 -0.88
N GLY A 45 -5.77 0.51 0.42
CA GLY A 45 -5.49 1.54 1.41
C GLY A 45 -5.26 1.02 2.82
N THR A 46 -4.56 1.81 3.62
CA THR A 46 -4.31 1.54 5.05
C THR A 46 -4.83 2.69 5.90
N SER A 47 -5.39 2.42 7.08
CA SER A 47 -5.92 3.45 7.98
C SER A 47 -6.95 4.36 7.30
N THR A 48 -6.83 5.67 7.48
CA THR A 48 -7.54 6.69 6.68
C THR A 48 -7.54 6.37 5.19
N GLY A 49 -6.42 5.97 4.59
CA GLY A 49 -6.35 5.61 3.18
C GLY A 49 -7.22 4.39 2.84
N GLY A 50 -7.43 3.49 3.79
CA GLY A 50 -8.39 2.40 3.69
C GLY A 50 -9.84 2.88 3.69
N ILE A 51 -10.20 3.85 4.54
CA ILE A 51 -11.52 4.51 4.50
C ILE A 51 -11.75 5.17 3.13
N ILE A 52 -10.75 5.90 2.62
CA ILE A 52 -10.82 6.54 1.31
C ILE A 52 -10.93 5.49 0.19
N ALA A 53 -10.17 4.40 0.26
CA ALA A 53 -10.26 3.30 -0.70
C ALA A 53 -11.68 2.70 -0.74
N LEU A 54 -12.33 2.54 0.42
CA LEU A 54 -13.71 2.08 0.51
C LEU A 54 -14.69 3.08 -0.12
N MET A 55 -14.54 4.38 0.15
CA MET A 55 -15.37 5.43 -0.47
C MET A 55 -15.29 5.39 -1.99
N LEU A 56 -14.07 5.36 -2.54
CA LEU A 56 -13.84 5.50 -3.98
C LEU A 56 -14.08 4.20 -4.76
N GLY A 57 -13.71 3.05 -4.17
CA GLY A 57 -13.75 1.76 -4.83
C GLY A 57 -15.02 0.97 -4.54
N ARG A 58 -15.34 0.77 -3.26
CA ARG A 58 -16.48 -0.05 -2.85
C ARG A 58 -17.80 0.70 -2.89
N LEU A 59 -17.81 1.95 -2.44
CA LEU A 59 -18.99 2.82 -2.44
C LEU A 59 -19.13 3.62 -3.75
N ARG A 60 -18.09 3.59 -4.60
CA ARG A 60 -18.05 4.23 -5.93
C ARG A 60 -18.37 5.73 -5.91
N MET A 61 -17.95 6.40 -4.85
CA MET A 61 -18.13 7.84 -4.69
C MET A 61 -17.27 8.60 -5.70
N SER A 62 -17.79 9.74 -6.16
CA SER A 62 -16.96 10.73 -6.83
C SER A 62 -15.88 11.27 -5.87
N VAL A 63 -14.79 11.82 -6.41
CA VAL A 63 -13.75 12.41 -5.56
C VAL A 63 -14.28 13.64 -4.81
N ASP A 64 -15.18 14.41 -5.44
CA ASP A 64 -15.86 15.54 -4.80
C ASP A 64 -16.69 15.07 -3.59
N ASP A 65 -17.53 14.04 -3.74
CA ASP A 65 -18.32 13.50 -2.64
C ASP A 65 -17.43 12.94 -1.53
N ALA A 66 -16.34 12.26 -1.91
CA ALA A 66 -15.38 11.71 -0.96
C ALA A 66 -14.67 12.81 -0.16
N LEU A 67 -14.29 13.94 -0.78
CA LEU A 67 -13.71 15.11 -0.10
C LEU A 67 -14.65 15.65 0.98
N HIS A 68 -15.90 15.98 0.60
CA HIS A 68 -16.89 16.52 1.53
C HIS A 68 -17.20 15.53 2.67
N THR A 69 -17.40 14.26 2.30
CA THR A 69 -17.72 13.21 3.26
C THR A 69 -16.56 12.96 4.23
N TYR A 70 -15.33 12.96 3.74
CA TYR A 70 -14.15 12.74 4.56
C TYR A 70 -13.90 13.89 5.56
N ALA A 71 -14.10 15.14 5.12
CA ALA A 71 -14.01 16.30 6.01
C ALA A 71 -15.06 16.23 7.13
N GLN A 72 -16.31 15.89 6.81
CA GLN A 72 -17.36 15.73 7.81
C GLN A 72 -17.09 14.55 8.75
N LEU A 73 -16.66 13.40 8.21
CA LEU A 73 -16.30 12.22 9.00
C LEU A 73 -15.17 12.54 9.98
N SER A 74 -14.13 13.27 9.53
CA SER A 74 -13.02 13.68 10.39
C SER A 74 -13.50 14.50 11.60
N LYS A 75 -14.41 15.45 11.36
CA LYS A 75 -15.02 16.23 12.43
C LYS A 75 -15.87 15.37 13.37
N ASP A 76 -16.74 14.53 12.84
CA ASP A 76 -17.64 13.67 13.64
C ASP A 76 -16.87 12.68 14.53
N VAL A 77 -15.70 12.23 14.06
CA VAL A 77 -14.88 11.23 14.75
C VAL A 77 -13.94 11.85 15.79
N PHE A 78 -13.28 12.96 15.47
CA PHE A 78 -12.21 13.53 16.30
C PHE A 78 -12.63 14.72 17.16
N SER A 79 -13.90 15.17 17.09
CA SER A 79 -14.39 16.28 17.95
C SER A 79 -14.76 15.87 19.38
N ASP A 80 -14.85 14.58 19.69
CA ASP A 80 -15.28 14.06 20.99
C ASP A 80 -14.20 13.13 21.60
N GLU A 81 -13.23 13.73 22.28
CA GLU A 81 -12.18 13.03 23.02
C GLU A 81 -12.72 12.41 24.33
N LYS A 82 -12.26 11.20 24.65
CA LYS A 82 -12.58 10.55 25.92
C LYS A 82 -11.66 11.06 27.03
N PHE A 83 -12.26 11.32 28.20
CA PHE A 83 -11.50 11.61 29.41
C PHE A 83 -10.95 10.36 30.13
N LEU A 84 -11.62 9.20 30.02
CA LEU A 84 -11.27 7.94 30.69
C LEU A 84 -11.60 6.71 29.81
N GLY A 85 -10.79 5.64 29.92
CA GLY A 85 -10.97 4.35 29.24
C GLY A 85 -9.98 4.10 28.08
N ASP A 86 -9.98 2.88 27.51
CA ASP A 86 -9.02 2.58 26.42
C ASP A 86 -9.36 3.32 25.11
N GLY A 87 -8.31 3.88 24.50
CA GLY A 87 -8.37 4.68 23.28
C GLY A 87 -8.79 6.13 23.54
N ALA A 88 -8.16 7.08 22.84
CA ALA A 88 -8.47 8.51 22.94
C ALA A 88 -9.88 8.87 22.43
N PHE A 89 -10.45 8.09 21.51
CA PHE A 89 -11.72 8.38 20.86
C PHE A 89 -12.74 7.24 20.98
N LYS A 90 -14.03 7.57 20.83
CA LYS A 90 -15.13 6.61 20.85
C LYS A 90 -15.20 5.84 19.54
N ALA A 91 -14.93 4.54 19.60
CA ALA A 91 -15.10 3.64 18.47
C ALA A 91 -16.55 3.62 17.92
N SER A 92 -17.54 3.89 18.78
CA SER A 92 -18.95 4.03 18.39
C SER A 92 -19.20 5.26 17.50
N ASN A 93 -18.46 6.36 17.69
CA ASN A 93 -18.59 7.55 16.86
C ASN A 93 -18.06 7.27 15.45
N LEU A 94 -16.91 6.60 15.36
CA LEU A 94 -16.34 6.13 14.10
C LEU A 94 -17.29 5.15 13.37
N GLU A 95 -17.83 4.16 14.08
CA GLU A 95 -18.83 3.24 13.52
C GLU A 95 -20.07 3.98 13.00
N ALA A 96 -20.65 4.87 13.81
CA ALA A 96 -21.84 5.64 13.44
C ALA A 96 -21.58 6.55 12.24
N ALA A 97 -20.43 7.23 12.20
CA ALA A 97 -20.04 8.08 11.08
C ALA A 97 -19.91 7.26 9.78
N ILE A 98 -19.23 6.11 9.82
CA ILE A 98 -19.10 5.24 8.64
C ILE A 98 -20.46 4.70 8.19
N LYS A 99 -21.31 4.24 9.12
CA LYS A 99 -22.66 3.76 8.81
C LYS A 99 -23.53 4.84 8.17
N LYS A 100 -23.39 6.09 8.60
CA LYS A 100 -24.04 7.24 7.98
C LYS A 100 -23.57 7.46 6.53
N VAL A 101 -22.27 7.34 6.27
CA VAL A 101 -21.71 7.42 4.90
C VAL A 101 -22.28 6.34 4.00
N ILE A 102 -22.34 5.09 4.48
CA ILE A 102 -22.89 3.96 3.73
C ILE A 102 -24.37 4.19 3.43
N SER A 103 -25.15 4.58 4.43
CA SER A 103 -26.59 4.82 4.29
C SER A 103 -26.92 5.97 3.35
N ALA A 104 -26.01 6.94 3.16
CA ALA A 104 -26.20 8.05 2.25
C ALA A 104 -25.95 7.69 0.77
N GLN A 105 -25.44 6.50 0.47
CA GLN A 105 -25.19 6.05 -0.90
C GLN A 105 -26.50 5.65 -1.62
N PRO A 106 -26.53 5.66 -2.97
CA PRO A 106 -27.72 5.29 -3.74
C PRO A 106 -28.29 3.91 -3.36
N ALA A 107 -29.59 3.70 -3.62
CA ALA A 107 -30.43 2.63 -3.07
C ALA A 107 -29.86 1.19 -3.05
N ALA A 108 -28.92 0.83 -3.95
CA ALA A 108 -28.25 -0.47 -3.92
C ALA A 108 -27.29 -0.68 -2.72
N MET A 109 -26.91 0.39 -2.01
CA MET A 109 -26.00 0.36 -0.84
C MET A 109 -26.58 1.03 0.41
N HIS A 110 -27.89 1.32 0.44
CA HIS A 110 -28.56 2.00 1.57
C HIS A 110 -28.64 1.15 2.87
N ASP A 111 -28.00 -0.02 2.87
CA ASP A 111 -27.88 -0.88 4.05
C ASP A 111 -26.59 -0.55 4.80
N SER A 112 -26.71 0.08 5.97
CA SER A 112 -25.58 0.33 6.87
C SER A 112 -24.83 -0.95 7.30
N GLU A 113 -25.44 -2.13 7.14
CA GLU A 113 -24.85 -3.43 7.43
C GLU A 113 -24.40 -4.17 6.16
N ALA A 114 -24.31 -3.45 5.02
CA ALA A 114 -23.85 -3.97 3.75
C ALA A 114 -22.48 -4.64 3.86
N ARG A 115 -22.33 -5.73 3.11
CA ARG A 115 -21.14 -6.58 3.10
C ARG A 115 -20.03 -6.00 2.24
N MET A 116 -18.79 -6.33 2.62
CA MET A 116 -17.58 -5.90 1.94
C MET A 116 -17.53 -6.47 0.52
N ARG A 117 -17.94 -7.73 0.33
CA ARG A 117 -18.12 -8.33 -1.01
C ARG A 117 -18.96 -7.42 -1.90
N ASP A 118 -18.47 -7.16 -3.11
CA ASP A 118 -19.21 -6.48 -4.16
C ASP A 118 -19.81 -7.54 -5.08
N ASP A 119 -21.13 -7.74 -4.98
CA ASP A 119 -21.90 -8.72 -5.76
C ASP A 119 -22.42 -8.15 -7.09
N ALA A 120 -21.98 -6.94 -7.49
CA ALA A 120 -22.36 -6.38 -8.78
C ALA A 120 -21.99 -7.34 -9.94
N PRO A 121 -22.81 -7.42 -11.01
CA PRO A 121 -22.61 -8.36 -12.11
C PRO A 121 -21.18 -8.25 -12.66
N SER A 122 -20.49 -9.39 -12.70
CA SER A 122 -19.07 -9.47 -12.98
C SER A 122 -18.73 -9.02 -14.40
N GLY A 123 -18.33 -7.77 -14.54
CA GLY A 123 -17.69 -7.21 -15.71
C GLY A 123 -16.96 -5.94 -15.29
N GLU A 124 -15.64 -6.05 -15.09
CA GLU A 124 -14.72 -4.91 -14.89
C GLU A 124 -14.90 -4.09 -13.61
N LEU A 125 -15.35 -4.69 -12.50
CA LEU A 125 -15.37 -3.96 -11.22
C LEU A 125 -13.95 -3.72 -10.71
N CYS A 126 -13.66 -2.45 -10.37
CA CYS A 126 -12.48 -2.10 -9.58
C CYS A 126 -12.45 -2.95 -8.31
N ARG A 127 -11.36 -3.67 -8.14
CA ARG A 127 -11.11 -4.46 -6.94
C ARG A 127 -10.62 -3.55 -5.84
N THR A 128 -11.16 -3.70 -4.64
CA THR A 128 -10.78 -2.86 -3.50
C THR A 128 -10.43 -3.71 -2.31
N PHE A 129 -9.41 -3.29 -1.57
CA PHE A 129 -9.08 -3.91 -0.30
C PHE A 129 -8.55 -2.89 0.70
N VAL A 130 -8.62 -3.25 1.99
CA VAL A 130 -8.00 -2.50 3.08
C VAL A 130 -7.04 -3.37 3.87
N CYS A 131 -5.93 -2.78 4.33
CA CYS A 131 -4.95 -3.45 5.18
C CYS A 131 -5.40 -3.39 6.65
N VAL A 132 -5.39 -4.55 7.32
CA VAL A 132 -5.67 -4.67 8.75
C VAL A 132 -4.66 -5.60 9.40
N THR A 133 -4.37 -5.37 10.67
CA THR A 133 -3.43 -6.19 11.44
C THR A 133 -4.16 -6.87 12.59
N VAL A 134 -3.70 -8.07 12.96
CA VAL A 134 -4.14 -8.75 14.17
C VAL A 134 -3.13 -8.41 15.28
N PRO A 135 -3.54 -7.94 16.47
CA PRO A 135 -2.62 -7.53 17.52
C PRO A 135 -1.56 -8.59 17.91
N ASN A 136 -1.94 -9.87 17.88
CA ASN A 136 -1.02 -10.98 18.19
C ASN A 136 -0.07 -11.35 17.03
N ALA A 137 -0.20 -10.70 15.88
CA ALA A 137 0.61 -10.92 14.67
C ALA A 137 1.30 -9.61 14.22
N LEU A 138 1.56 -8.68 15.14
CA LEU A 138 2.34 -7.48 14.87
C LEU A 138 3.74 -7.89 14.36
N GLY A 139 4.16 -7.32 13.23
CA GLY A 139 5.43 -7.65 12.57
C GLY A 139 5.35 -8.81 11.57
N ALA A 140 4.16 -9.35 11.29
CA ALA A 140 3.97 -10.27 10.18
C ALA A 140 4.41 -9.61 8.84
N PRO A 141 5.00 -10.37 7.90
CA PRO A 141 5.51 -9.81 6.64
C PRO A 141 4.42 -9.25 5.73
N THR A 142 3.17 -9.66 5.94
CA THR A 142 2.00 -9.21 5.18
C THR A 142 0.81 -8.94 6.11
N PRO A 143 0.01 -7.89 5.85
CA PRO A 143 -1.18 -7.63 6.63
C PRO A 143 -2.30 -8.62 6.24
N THR A 144 -3.33 -8.70 7.08
CA THR A 144 -4.60 -9.29 6.65
C THR A 144 -5.30 -8.29 5.73
N LEU A 145 -5.91 -8.76 4.64
CA LEU A 145 -6.67 -7.89 3.73
C LEU A 145 -8.16 -8.23 3.80
N PHE A 146 -8.98 -7.21 4.00
CA PHE A 146 -10.42 -7.30 3.74
C PHE A 146 -10.70 -6.78 2.34
N ARG A 147 -11.41 -7.58 1.53
CA ARG A 147 -11.49 -7.43 0.08
C ARG A 147 -12.94 -7.32 -0.39
N THR A 148 -13.16 -6.64 -1.51
CA THR A 148 -14.45 -6.65 -2.22
C THR A 148 -14.70 -7.92 -3.03
N TYR A 149 -13.70 -8.77 -3.16
CA TYR A 149 -13.71 -9.98 -3.97
C TYR A 149 -13.10 -11.13 -3.20
N GLU A 150 -13.52 -12.33 -3.56
CA GLU A 150 -12.96 -13.56 -3.03
C GLU A 150 -11.58 -13.82 -3.69
N PRO A 151 -10.50 -13.94 -2.89
CA PRO A 151 -9.18 -14.24 -3.42
C PRO A 151 -9.11 -15.71 -3.87
N ARG A 152 -8.20 -16.00 -4.82
CA ARG A 152 -7.96 -17.38 -5.28
C ARG A 152 -7.34 -18.27 -4.19
N HIS A 153 -6.56 -17.66 -3.31
CA HIS A 153 -5.84 -18.34 -2.24
C HIS A 153 -5.95 -17.54 -0.95
N GLY A 154 -5.93 -18.25 0.18
CA GLY A 154 -6.10 -17.66 1.49
C GLY A 154 -7.56 -17.44 1.84
N ARG A 155 -7.78 -16.78 2.99
CA ARG A 155 -9.10 -16.65 3.60
C ARG A 155 -9.82 -15.41 3.09
N PHE A 156 -11.11 -15.57 2.78
CA PHE A 156 -12.03 -14.47 2.52
C PHE A 156 -12.87 -14.17 3.77
N ILE A 157 -12.71 -12.97 4.31
CA ILE A 157 -13.53 -12.49 5.44
C ILE A 157 -14.55 -11.52 4.85
N ASN A 158 -15.79 -11.99 4.66
CA ASN A 158 -16.89 -11.16 4.17
C ASN A 158 -17.55 -10.39 5.32
N CYS A 159 -16.76 -9.54 5.96
CA CYS A 159 -17.23 -8.61 6.99
C CYS A 159 -18.10 -7.51 6.36
N LYS A 160 -18.67 -6.65 7.21
CA LYS A 160 -19.43 -5.48 6.78
C LYS A 160 -18.48 -4.35 6.39
N ILE A 161 -18.92 -3.45 5.51
CA ILE A 161 -18.10 -2.31 5.06
C ILE A 161 -17.66 -1.46 6.27
N TRP A 162 -18.55 -1.22 7.23
CA TRP A 162 -18.22 -0.46 8.44
C TRP A 162 -17.21 -1.19 9.35
N GLU A 163 -17.28 -2.52 9.42
CA GLU A 163 -16.31 -3.34 10.17
C GLU A 163 -14.92 -3.23 9.54
N ALA A 164 -14.83 -3.28 8.20
CA ALA A 164 -13.58 -3.13 7.48
C ALA A 164 -12.96 -1.74 7.67
N ALA A 165 -13.78 -0.69 7.52
CA ALA A 165 -13.37 0.70 7.75
C ALA A 165 -12.90 0.92 9.19
N ARG A 166 -13.62 0.39 10.18
CA ARG A 166 -13.23 0.48 11.60
C ARG A 166 -11.95 -0.30 11.87
N ALA A 167 -11.80 -1.51 11.32
CA ALA A 167 -10.61 -2.33 11.52
C ALA A 167 -9.35 -1.64 10.99
N THR A 168 -9.39 -1.15 9.75
CA THR A 168 -8.22 -0.53 9.13
C THR A 168 -7.80 0.76 9.81
N SER A 169 -8.73 1.51 10.43
CA SER A 169 -8.45 2.81 11.09
C SER A 169 -8.41 2.75 12.62
N ALA A 170 -8.50 1.56 13.22
CA ALA A 170 -8.41 1.40 14.67
C ALA A 170 -6.96 1.51 15.15
N ALA A 171 -6.38 2.71 15.01
CA ALA A 171 -5.00 2.97 15.37
C ALA A 171 -4.78 2.75 16.88
N PRO A 172 -3.70 2.04 17.28
CA PRO A 172 -3.38 1.86 18.70
C PRO A 172 -3.35 3.20 19.42
N THR A 173 -3.86 3.20 20.66
CA THR A 173 -4.08 4.39 21.51
C THR A 173 -5.14 5.39 21.07
N PHE A 174 -5.60 5.37 19.81
CA PHE A 174 -6.71 6.20 19.34
C PHE A 174 -8.06 5.48 19.50
N PHE A 175 -8.13 4.23 19.04
CA PHE A 175 -9.36 3.43 19.08
C PHE A 175 -9.10 2.03 19.63
N LYS A 176 -10.13 1.43 20.23
CA LYS A 176 -10.08 0.01 20.62
C LYS A 176 -10.18 -0.88 19.38
N PRO A 177 -9.44 -2.01 19.33
CA PRO A 177 -9.59 -3.01 18.28
C PRO A 177 -11.05 -3.42 18.05
N VAL A 178 -11.39 -3.75 16.80
CA VAL A 178 -12.72 -4.27 16.45
C VAL A 178 -12.68 -5.79 16.43
N GLU A 179 -13.76 -6.40 16.87
CA GLU A 179 -13.92 -7.85 16.86
C GLU A 179 -14.83 -8.26 15.72
N ILE A 180 -14.32 -9.11 14.83
CA ILE A 180 -15.00 -9.56 13.61
C ILE A 180 -14.94 -11.09 13.57
N ASP A 181 -16.02 -11.72 13.08
CA ASP A 181 -16.00 -13.16 12.81
C ASP A 181 -15.03 -13.45 11.67
N ASN A 182 -14.07 -14.34 11.91
CA ASN A 182 -13.04 -14.70 10.95
C ASN A 182 -13.52 -15.70 9.88
N GLY A 183 -14.82 -16.02 9.85
CA GLY A 183 -15.46 -16.92 8.89
C GLY A 183 -15.62 -18.36 9.36
N PHE A 184 -15.12 -18.70 10.56
CA PHE A 184 -15.26 -20.03 11.18
C PHE A 184 -16.13 -20.02 12.44
N GLY A 185 -16.87 -18.92 12.69
CA GLY A 185 -17.56 -18.73 13.96
C GLY A 185 -16.60 -18.38 15.10
N VAL A 186 -15.33 -18.10 14.80
CA VAL A 186 -14.33 -17.65 15.76
C VAL A 186 -14.11 -16.15 15.56
N ARG A 187 -14.25 -15.41 16.65
CA ARG A 187 -14.09 -13.97 16.66
C ARG A 187 -12.62 -13.62 16.82
N SER A 188 -12.13 -12.66 16.03
CA SER A 188 -10.74 -12.20 16.08
C SER A 188 -10.70 -10.68 16.18
N HIS A 189 -9.70 -10.15 16.90
CA HIS A 189 -9.49 -8.72 17.03
C HIS A 189 -8.62 -8.19 15.89
N TYR A 190 -9.06 -7.09 15.30
CA TYR A 190 -8.38 -6.40 14.21
C TYR A 190 -8.11 -4.95 14.61
N THR A 191 -6.95 -4.45 14.19
CA THR A 191 -6.45 -3.10 14.44
C THR A 191 -5.85 -2.52 13.15
N ASP A 192 -5.46 -1.26 13.21
CA ASP A 192 -4.91 -0.52 12.08
C ASP A 192 -3.70 -1.20 11.44
N GLY A 193 -3.66 -1.21 10.11
CA GLY A 193 -2.54 -1.72 9.32
C GLY A 193 -1.32 -0.79 9.28
N GLY A 194 -1.41 0.40 9.87
CA GLY A 194 -0.36 1.42 9.83
C GLY A 194 0.94 0.96 10.45
N ILE A 195 0.90 0.10 11.47
CA ILE A 195 2.12 -0.48 12.02
C ILE A 195 2.65 -1.56 11.07
N GLY A 196 3.59 -1.18 10.21
CA GLY A 196 4.33 -2.04 9.29
C GLY A 196 3.79 -2.11 7.86
N HIS A 197 2.61 -1.55 7.59
CA HIS A 197 2.01 -1.53 6.24
C HIS A 197 1.27 -0.22 5.95
N ASN A 198 1.76 0.92 6.48
CA ASN A 198 1.05 2.20 6.30
C ASN A 198 1.07 2.71 4.87
N ASN A 199 2.16 2.47 4.14
CA ASN A 199 2.23 2.60 2.69
C ASN A 199 1.98 1.21 2.06
N PRO A 200 0.79 0.93 1.52
CA PRO A 200 0.45 -0.41 1.04
C PRO A 200 1.03 -0.73 -0.35
N ALA A 201 2.05 -0.03 -0.85
CA ALA A 201 2.53 -0.19 -2.22
C ALA A 201 3.02 -1.61 -2.56
N SER A 202 3.81 -2.21 -1.67
CA SER A 202 4.27 -3.59 -1.84
C SER A 202 3.12 -4.60 -1.75
N VAL A 203 2.12 -4.32 -0.91
CA VAL A 203 0.91 -5.14 -0.74
C VAL A 203 0.05 -5.09 -2.00
N VAL A 204 -0.18 -3.90 -2.55
CA VAL A 204 -0.96 -3.69 -3.79
C VAL A 204 -0.30 -4.39 -4.98
N LEU A 205 1.02 -4.30 -5.12
CA LEU A 205 1.73 -4.96 -6.22
C LEU A 205 1.65 -6.50 -6.10
N ARG A 206 1.76 -7.05 -4.89
CA ARG A 206 1.58 -8.48 -4.61
C ARG A 206 0.15 -8.94 -4.88
N GLU A 207 -0.84 -8.18 -4.43
CA GLU A 207 -2.25 -8.51 -4.65
C GLU A 207 -2.59 -8.45 -6.15
N ALA A 208 -2.10 -7.44 -6.87
CA ALA A 208 -2.22 -7.35 -8.33
C ALA A 208 -1.62 -8.57 -9.04
N SER A 209 -0.45 -9.06 -8.60
CA SER A 209 0.18 -10.26 -9.17
C SER A 209 -0.65 -11.55 -8.97
N THR A 210 -1.40 -11.61 -7.87
CA THR A 210 -2.25 -12.77 -7.56
C THR A 210 -3.52 -12.77 -8.40
N ILE A 211 -4.07 -11.59 -8.62
CA ILE A 211 -5.36 -11.40 -9.27
C ILE A 211 -5.24 -11.31 -10.78
N PHE A 212 -4.18 -10.67 -11.26
CA PHE A 212 -3.98 -10.29 -12.64
C PHE A 212 -2.62 -10.76 -13.19
N PRO A 213 -2.18 -12.02 -12.94
CA PRO A 213 -0.79 -12.45 -13.10
C PRO A 213 -0.19 -12.10 -14.48
N GLU A 214 -0.96 -12.34 -15.54
CA GLU A 214 -0.54 -12.10 -16.93
C GLU A 214 -0.91 -10.72 -17.48
N ARG A 215 -1.73 -9.93 -16.77
CA ARG A 215 -2.03 -8.56 -17.22
C ARG A 215 -0.77 -7.72 -17.01
N LYS A 216 -0.47 -6.87 -17.99
CA LYS A 216 0.67 -5.98 -17.92
C LYS A 216 0.35 -4.79 -17.01
N LEU A 217 1.25 -4.51 -16.05
CA LEU A 217 1.18 -3.36 -15.17
C LEU A 217 1.39 -2.07 -16.00
N ALA A 218 0.37 -1.20 -16.04
CA ALA A 218 0.47 0.09 -16.71
C ALA A 218 1.07 1.16 -15.79
N CYS A 219 0.45 1.40 -14.64
CA CYS A 219 0.94 2.37 -13.67
C CYS A 219 0.47 2.05 -12.24
N ILE A 220 1.18 2.63 -11.28
CA ILE A 220 0.93 2.63 -9.86
C ILE A 220 0.91 4.10 -9.42
N ILE A 221 -0.26 4.56 -8.98
CA ILE A 221 -0.43 5.86 -8.35
C ILE A 221 -0.43 5.65 -6.83
N SER A 222 0.59 6.19 -6.17
CA SER A 222 0.85 6.11 -4.73
C SER A 222 0.69 7.49 -4.11
N ILE A 223 -0.27 7.64 -3.19
CA ILE A 223 -0.61 8.92 -2.59
C ILE A 223 -0.42 8.85 -1.07
N GLY A 224 0.56 9.62 -0.58
CA GLY A 224 0.83 9.80 0.84
C GLY A 224 -0.08 10.83 1.50
N THR A 225 -0.01 10.91 2.82
CA THR A 225 -0.77 11.87 3.65
C THR A 225 0.12 12.98 4.22
N GLY A 226 1.24 13.27 3.57
CA GLY A 226 2.24 14.23 4.01
C GLY A 226 3.34 13.63 4.89
N LYS A 227 4.59 14.03 4.63
CA LYS A 227 5.77 13.64 5.40
C LYS A 227 5.77 14.33 6.77
N LEU A 228 6.09 13.56 7.80
CA LEU A 228 6.35 14.09 9.14
C LEU A 228 7.86 14.09 9.37
N LYS A 229 8.43 15.21 9.81
CA LYS A 229 9.82 15.21 10.29
C LYS A 229 9.90 14.57 11.67
N VAL A 230 10.72 13.53 11.78
CA VAL A 230 10.96 12.77 13.03
C VAL A 230 11.58 13.64 14.14
N SER A 231 12.16 14.80 13.80
CA SER A 231 12.79 15.73 14.75
C SER A 231 11.83 16.45 15.72
N MET A 232 10.53 16.16 15.69
CA MET A 232 9.49 16.75 16.55
C MET A 232 8.85 15.76 17.53
N LEU A 233 9.51 14.66 17.88
CA LEU A 233 9.15 13.92 19.09
C LEU A 233 9.66 14.73 20.29
N ASP A 234 8.82 15.65 20.78
CA ASP A 234 9.10 16.47 21.97
C ASP A 234 9.76 15.63 23.07
N ARG A 235 10.91 16.10 23.57
CA ARG A 235 11.52 15.54 24.79
C ARG A 235 10.49 15.69 25.91
N PRO A 236 10.05 14.59 26.56
CA PRO A 236 9.03 14.69 27.59
C PRO A 236 9.55 15.57 28.74
N SER A 237 8.76 16.57 29.12
CA SER A 237 8.99 17.35 30.34
C SER A 237 8.92 16.42 31.55
N PHE A 238 9.61 16.77 32.64
CA PHE A 238 9.82 15.89 33.82
C PHE A 238 8.52 15.30 34.41
N ILE A 239 7.38 15.97 34.19
CA ILE A 239 6.03 15.59 34.65
C ILE A 239 5.38 14.51 33.75
N GLN A 240 5.78 14.36 32.48
CA GLN A 240 5.19 13.41 31.53
C GLN A 240 5.69 11.96 31.64
N ARG A 241 6.67 11.66 32.53
CA ARG A 241 7.22 10.30 32.73
C ARG A 241 6.25 9.31 33.41
N ILE A 242 5.04 9.74 33.76
CA ILE A 242 4.08 8.95 34.55
C ILE A 242 2.91 8.42 33.68
N LEU A 243 2.77 8.84 32.41
CA LEU A 243 1.68 8.37 31.51
C LEU A 243 2.21 7.54 30.31
N PRO A 244 1.47 6.53 29.84
CA PRO A 244 1.85 5.59 28.77
C PRO A 244 1.81 6.21 27.35
N ARG A 245 2.22 7.48 27.20
CA ARG A 245 2.32 8.18 25.90
C ARG A 245 3.53 7.73 25.05
N ILE A 246 4.44 6.94 25.63
CA ILE A 246 5.65 6.42 24.97
C ILE A 246 5.29 5.53 23.77
N ASP A 247 4.18 4.79 23.82
CA ASP A 247 3.78 3.86 22.74
C ASP A 247 3.29 4.59 21.48
N VAL A 248 2.65 5.75 21.62
CA VAL A 248 2.13 6.53 20.46
C VAL A 248 3.26 7.08 19.62
N ALA A 249 4.25 7.71 20.28
CA ALA A 249 5.42 8.26 19.63
C ALA A 249 6.20 7.20 18.85
N VAL A 250 6.39 6.02 19.45
CA VAL A 250 7.06 4.88 18.81
C VAL A 250 6.24 4.32 17.65
N ALA A 251 4.92 4.19 17.80
CA ALA A 251 4.04 3.72 16.73
C ALA A 251 4.03 4.68 15.54
N VAL A 252 3.91 5.99 15.79
CA VAL A 252 3.97 7.03 14.74
C VAL A 252 5.33 7.04 14.06
N ALA A 253 6.44 6.94 14.81
CA ALA A 253 7.77 6.87 14.23
C ALA A 253 7.91 5.64 13.30
N LYS A 254 7.43 4.47 13.74
CA LYS A 254 7.44 3.25 12.91
C LYS A 254 6.62 3.43 11.63
N ILE A 255 5.42 4.00 11.72
CA ILE A 255 4.57 4.31 10.56
C ILE A 255 5.31 5.19 9.57
N VAL A 256 5.94 6.27 10.05
CA VAL A 256 6.63 7.26 9.20
C VAL A 256 7.84 6.63 8.52
N THR A 257 8.70 5.94 9.27
CA THR A 257 9.88 5.27 8.71
C THR A 257 9.48 4.23 7.67
N ASP A 258 8.48 3.39 7.97
CA ASP A 258 7.97 2.37 7.05
C ASP A 258 7.45 2.96 5.73
N CYS A 259 6.72 4.08 5.79
CA CYS A 259 6.19 4.73 4.58
C CYS A 259 7.25 5.15 3.60
N GLU A 260 8.30 5.80 4.10
CA GLU A 260 9.38 6.34 3.28
C GLU A 260 10.26 5.20 2.75
N THR A 261 10.59 4.19 3.58
CA THR A 261 11.32 3.00 3.12
C THR A 261 10.57 2.27 2.00
N VAL A 262 9.27 2.04 2.14
CA VAL A 262 8.47 1.38 1.08
C VAL A 262 8.37 2.25 -0.18
N ALA A 263 8.28 3.57 -0.03
CA ALA A 263 8.25 4.47 -1.19
C ALA A 263 9.58 4.45 -1.95
N GLU A 264 10.70 4.54 -1.24
CA GLU A 264 12.06 4.45 -1.80
C GLU A 264 12.29 3.10 -2.50
N ASP A 265 11.89 1.99 -1.88
CA ASP A 265 11.97 0.65 -2.47
C ASP A 265 11.19 0.54 -3.79
N MET A 266 10.02 1.17 -3.87
CA MET A 266 9.21 1.20 -5.08
C MET A 266 9.82 2.11 -6.16
N GLU A 267 10.36 3.26 -5.79
CA GLU A 267 11.09 4.14 -6.71
C GLU A 267 12.32 3.42 -7.29
N HIS A 268 13.11 2.76 -6.44
CA HIS A 268 14.20 1.90 -6.88
C HIS A 268 13.70 0.76 -7.77
N ARG A 269 12.63 0.07 -7.42
CA ARG A 269 12.11 -1.04 -8.25
C ARG A 269 11.75 -0.59 -9.67
N PHE A 270 11.20 0.62 -9.82
CA PHE A 270 10.70 1.12 -11.11
C PHE A 270 11.58 2.20 -11.73
N HIS A 271 12.81 2.42 -11.25
CA HIS A 271 13.70 3.49 -11.71
C HIS A 271 14.01 3.42 -13.22
N ASN A 272 14.02 2.21 -13.81
CA ASN A 272 14.24 1.97 -15.24
C ASN A 272 12.95 1.93 -16.06
N SER A 273 11.78 2.06 -15.43
CA SER A 273 10.48 1.98 -16.08
C SER A 273 9.74 3.30 -15.89
N LEU A 274 10.18 4.30 -16.63
CA LEU A 274 9.58 5.64 -16.62
C LEU A 274 8.07 5.55 -16.88
N GLY A 275 7.31 6.32 -16.11
CA GLY A 275 5.85 6.39 -16.24
C GLY A 275 5.08 5.22 -15.61
N VAL A 276 5.73 4.37 -14.80
CA VAL A 276 5.06 3.26 -14.11
C VAL A 276 4.72 3.59 -12.67
N TYR A 277 5.63 4.13 -11.88
CA TYR A 277 5.37 4.45 -10.47
C TYR A 277 5.37 5.97 -10.27
N PHE A 278 4.28 6.48 -9.70
CA PHE A 278 4.12 7.89 -9.36
C PHE A 278 3.81 8.00 -7.87
N ARG A 279 4.66 8.73 -7.15
CA ARG A 279 4.47 9.02 -5.73
C ARG A 279 4.16 10.49 -5.53
N PHE A 280 3.00 10.77 -4.96
CA PHE A 280 2.61 12.09 -4.50
C PHE A 280 2.60 12.09 -2.97
N ASN A 281 3.43 12.91 -2.35
CA ASN A 281 3.47 13.05 -0.91
C ASN A 281 3.94 14.46 -0.56
N VAL A 282 3.10 15.23 0.13
CA VAL A 282 3.44 16.58 0.57
C VAL A 282 4.68 16.52 1.46
N ASP A 283 5.73 17.24 1.10
CA ASP A 283 7.06 17.13 1.69
C ASP A 283 7.37 18.18 2.76
N GLN A 284 6.60 19.26 2.82
CA GLN A 284 6.77 20.36 3.76
C GLN A 284 5.43 20.92 4.26
N GLY A 285 5.43 21.57 5.43
CA GLY A 285 4.26 22.28 5.97
C GLY A 285 3.28 21.42 6.78
N MET A 286 3.42 20.08 6.76
CA MET A 286 2.55 19.16 7.50
C MET A 286 3.06 18.82 8.92
N ASP A 287 4.23 19.33 9.30
CA ASP A 287 4.91 18.98 10.57
C ASP A 287 4.10 19.33 11.83
N GLY A 288 3.23 20.35 11.76
CA GLY A 288 2.40 20.82 12.88
C GLY A 288 1.00 20.22 12.96
N VAL A 289 0.63 19.30 12.06
CA VAL A 289 -0.72 18.74 11.95
C VAL A 289 -0.73 17.31 12.48
N LYS A 290 -1.36 17.08 13.63
CA LYS A 290 -1.50 15.74 14.21
C LYS A 290 -2.60 14.95 13.49
N LEU A 291 -2.61 13.63 13.71
CA LEU A 291 -3.56 12.71 13.09
C LEU A 291 -5.03 13.00 13.43
N SER A 292 -5.31 13.69 14.54
CA SER A 292 -6.66 14.01 15.03
C SER A 292 -7.01 15.49 15.04
N ASP A 293 -6.13 16.37 14.54
CA ASP A 293 -6.34 17.83 14.52
C ASP A 293 -7.39 18.21 13.44
N TRP A 294 -8.65 17.80 13.64
CA TRP A 294 -9.75 18.03 12.68
C TRP A 294 -10.03 19.52 12.45
N ASP A 295 -9.65 20.37 13.38
CA ASP A 295 -9.72 21.83 13.31
C ASP A 295 -8.64 22.44 12.40
N LYS A 296 -7.66 21.64 11.93
CA LYS A 296 -6.59 22.05 11.00
C LYS A 296 -6.76 21.54 9.57
N LEU A 297 -7.99 21.16 9.17
CA LEU A 297 -8.26 20.73 7.78
C LEU A 297 -7.98 21.84 6.77
N ASP A 298 -8.12 23.11 7.16
CA ASP A 298 -7.72 24.29 6.38
C ASP A 298 -6.19 24.33 6.13
N VAL A 299 -5.38 24.06 7.14
CA VAL A 299 -3.92 23.98 7.01
C VAL A 299 -3.53 22.84 6.06
N VAL A 300 -4.17 21.67 6.18
CA VAL A 300 -3.94 20.54 5.27
C VAL A 300 -4.28 20.94 3.84
N HIS A 301 -5.40 21.62 3.64
CA HIS A 301 -5.83 22.12 2.35
C HIS A 301 -4.80 23.06 1.71
N ASP A 302 -4.40 24.10 2.45
CA ASP A 302 -3.53 25.15 1.93
C ASP A 302 -2.12 24.65 1.61
N VAL A 303 -1.55 23.81 2.49
CA VAL A 303 -0.23 23.20 2.26
C VAL A 303 -0.27 22.27 1.05
N THR A 304 -1.35 21.51 0.87
CA THR A 304 -1.51 20.62 -0.30
C THR A 304 -1.64 21.41 -1.60
N GLU A 305 -2.37 22.52 -1.57
CA GLU A 305 -2.49 23.44 -2.72
C GLU A 305 -1.13 24.01 -3.15
N VAL A 306 -0.30 24.42 -2.18
CA VAL A 306 1.07 24.89 -2.47
C VAL A 306 1.91 23.80 -3.10
N TYR A 307 1.86 22.57 -2.56
CA TYR A 307 2.57 21.41 -3.11
C TYR A 307 2.18 21.14 -4.57
N LEU A 308 0.88 21.13 -4.86
CA LEU A 308 0.33 20.86 -6.19
C LEU A 308 0.68 21.92 -7.24
N ARG A 309 0.89 23.17 -6.82
CA ARG A 309 1.29 24.28 -7.70
C ARG A 309 2.76 24.27 -8.09
N SER A 310 3.59 23.45 -7.44
CA SER A 310 5.00 23.36 -7.81
C SER A 310 5.14 22.78 -9.23
N THR A 311 6.04 23.35 -10.03
CA THR A 311 6.25 22.94 -11.43
C THR A 311 6.59 21.45 -11.55
N ALA A 312 7.37 20.92 -10.60
CA ALA A 312 7.75 19.51 -10.59
C ALA A 312 6.54 18.59 -10.35
N VAL A 313 5.68 18.92 -9.38
CA VAL A 313 4.48 18.14 -9.07
C VAL A 313 3.44 18.27 -10.18
N SER A 314 3.22 19.46 -10.71
CA SER A 314 2.28 19.68 -11.83
C SER A 314 2.68 18.89 -13.09
N LYS A 315 3.98 18.83 -13.42
CA LYS A 315 4.48 17.97 -14.49
C LYS A 315 4.23 16.49 -14.19
N THR A 316 4.59 16.05 -12.99
CA THR A 316 4.37 14.65 -12.55
C THR A 316 2.89 14.27 -12.57
N MET A 317 1.99 15.20 -12.22
CA MET A 317 0.54 15.04 -12.28
C MET A 317 0.06 14.81 -13.72
N THR A 318 0.58 15.61 -14.65
CA THR A 318 0.27 15.47 -16.08
C THR A 318 0.73 14.11 -16.62
N ASP A 319 1.96 13.71 -16.27
CA ASP A 319 2.54 12.42 -16.68
C ASP A 319 1.75 11.24 -16.08
N ALA A 320 1.33 11.36 -14.81
CA ALA A 320 0.49 10.37 -14.14
C ALA A 320 -0.89 10.24 -14.78
N ALA A 321 -1.56 11.36 -15.09
CA ALA A 321 -2.83 11.36 -15.78
C ALA A 321 -2.73 10.70 -17.16
N ALA A 322 -1.66 11.01 -17.92
CA ALA A 322 -1.39 10.38 -19.19
C ALA A 322 -1.16 8.85 -19.06
N ALA A 323 -0.44 8.40 -18.01
CA ALA A 323 -0.21 6.98 -17.77
C ALA A 323 -1.50 6.21 -17.44
N VAL A 324 -2.36 6.78 -16.57
CA VAL A 324 -3.66 6.20 -16.21
C VAL A 324 -4.55 6.03 -17.44
N ARG A 325 -4.57 7.03 -18.32
CA ARG A 325 -5.37 7.01 -19.55
C ARG A 325 -4.82 6.05 -20.60
N ALA A 326 -3.52 6.11 -20.86
CA ALA A 326 -2.90 5.34 -21.93
C ALA A 326 -2.88 3.83 -21.65
N ARG A 327 -2.94 3.44 -20.37
CA ARG A 327 -2.92 2.03 -19.90
C ARG A 327 -1.83 1.18 -20.57
N ARG A 328 -0.67 1.78 -20.86
CA ARG A 328 0.44 1.12 -21.55
C ARG A 328 1.19 0.20 -20.58
N GLY A 329 0.83 -1.08 -20.61
CA GLY A 329 1.44 -2.08 -19.75
C GLY A 329 2.91 -2.35 -20.08
N VAL A 330 3.80 -2.31 -19.09
CA VAL A 330 5.25 -2.49 -19.25
C VAL A 330 5.73 -3.93 -19.06
N ALA A 331 5.14 -4.66 -18.10
CA ALA A 331 5.52 -6.03 -17.75
C ALA A 331 4.34 -6.73 -17.05
N PRO A 332 4.18 -8.07 -17.16
CA PRO A 332 3.20 -8.82 -16.39
C PRO A 332 3.29 -8.52 -14.89
N THR A 333 2.16 -8.43 -14.19
CA THR A 333 2.15 -8.10 -12.74
C THR A 333 2.93 -9.14 -11.91
N ILE A 334 2.94 -10.41 -12.32
CA ILE A 334 3.74 -11.46 -11.67
C ILE A 334 5.23 -11.13 -11.73
N GLN A 335 5.73 -10.71 -12.91
CA GLN A 335 7.12 -10.30 -13.08
C GLN A 335 7.44 -9.01 -12.32
N ALA A 336 6.55 -8.01 -12.38
CA ALA A 336 6.73 -6.75 -11.66
C ALA A 336 6.79 -6.95 -10.13
N SER A 337 6.09 -7.95 -9.60
CA SER A 337 6.10 -8.25 -8.15
C SER A 337 7.38 -8.94 -7.66
N MET A 338 8.06 -9.73 -8.51
CA MET A 338 9.19 -10.59 -8.16
C MET A 338 10.54 -9.88 -8.01
N PHE A 339 10.63 -8.57 -8.23
CA PHE A 339 11.90 -7.80 -8.25
C PHE A 339 12.65 -7.70 -6.91
N HIS A 340 12.32 -8.51 -5.90
CA HIS A 340 12.99 -8.50 -4.60
C HIS A 340 14.18 -9.49 -4.51
N SER A 341 14.43 -10.32 -5.53
CA SER A 341 15.42 -11.42 -5.42
C SER A 341 16.64 -11.33 -6.35
N LEU A 342 16.61 -10.50 -7.41
CA LEU A 342 17.71 -10.48 -8.39
C LEU A 342 18.86 -9.53 -8.02
N TYR A 343 18.65 -8.53 -7.16
CA TYR A 343 19.72 -7.63 -6.73
C TYR A 343 20.69 -8.28 -5.73
N PHE A 344 20.20 -9.19 -4.87
CA PHE A 344 21.08 -9.97 -3.98
C PHE A 344 21.93 -11.00 -4.75
N ILE A 345 21.37 -11.61 -5.81
CA ILE A 345 22.11 -12.60 -6.62
C ILE A 345 23.13 -11.92 -7.55
N LYS A 346 22.83 -10.74 -8.10
CA LYS A 346 23.78 -10.00 -8.95
C LYS A 346 25.00 -9.50 -8.18
N PHE A 347 24.86 -9.13 -6.90
CA PHE A 347 25.99 -8.65 -6.10
C PHE A 347 26.95 -9.77 -5.69
N TYR A 348 26.46 -10.99 -5.48
CA TYR A 348 27.34 -12.13 -5.15
C TYR A 348 28.01 -12.76 -6.38
N LEU A 349 27.44 -12.63 -7.58
CA LEU A 349 28.09 -13.10 -8.81
C LEU A 349 29.10 -12.11 -9.41
N THR A 350 29.17 -10.87 -8.92
CA THR A 350 30.09 -9.84 -9.44
C THR A 350 31.28 -9.54 -8.53
N HIS A 351 31.42 -10.22 -7.39
CA HIS A 351 32.53 -10.05 -6.44
C HIS A 351 33.34 -11.33 -6.17
N SER A 352 33.51 -12.17 -7.19
CA SER A 352 34.59 -13.16 -7.24
C SER A 352 35.40 -13.01 -8.53
N GLY A 353 35.90 -11.81 -8.77
CA GLY A 353 36.97 -11.58 -9.73
C GLY A 353 38.31 -11.82 -9.05
N ASN A 354 38.95 -12.97 -9.34
CA ASN A 354 40.42 -13.08 -9.41
C ASN A 354 40.84 -14.46 -9.93
N ARG A 355 40.77 -14.64 -11.26
CA ARG A 355 41.88 -15.06 -12.13
C ARG A 355 41.33 -15.38 -13.51
N TRP A 356 41.79 -14.62 -14.49
CA TRP A 356 41.76 -15.04 -15.88
C TRP A 356 42.73 -16.22 -16.01
N CYS A 357 42.19 -17.40 -16.27
CA CYS A 357 42.97 -18.49 -16.85
C CYS A 357 42.65 -18.48 -18.35
N ASP A 358 43.59 -17.98 -19.14
CA ASP A 358 43.66 -18.30 -20.56
C ASP A 358 43.84 -19.82 -20.69
N CYS A 359 42.84 -20.48 -21.25
CA CYS A 359 42.96 -21.83 -21.77
C CYS A 359 42.31 -21.85 -23.16
N GLU A 360 43.14 -21.57 -24.16
CA GLU A 360 42.90 -22.07 -25.51
C GLU A 360 42.93 -23.60 -25.46
N GLY A 361 41.83 -24.25 -25.81
CA GLY A 361 41.79 -25.70 -25.98
C GLY A 361 40.46 -26.31 -25.57
N CYS A 362 39.81 -26.98 -26.53
CA CYS A 362 38.68 -27.87 -26.29
C CYS A 362 38.97 -28.83 -25.12
N CYS A 363 38.14 -28.83 -24.09
CA CYS A 363 37.88 -30.03 -23.28
C CYS A 363 36.49 -29.97 -22.64
N SER A 364 35.88 -31.13 -22.68
CA SER A 364 34.54 -31.53 -22.28
C SER A 364 34.25 -31.39 -20.78
N PHE A 365 32.95 -31.29 -20.49
CA PHE A 365 32.31 -31.53 -19.19
C PHE A 365 32.88 -32.77 -18.48
N GLU A 366 33.55 -32.57 -17.35
CA GLU A 366 33.64 -33.40 -16.14
C GLU A 366 34.94 -33.05 -15.39
N ALA A 367 34.89 -33.09 -14.06
CA ALA A 367 36.01 -32.87 -13.12
C ALA A 367 36.42 -31.41 -12.84
N CYS A 368 35.89 -30.89 -11.73
CA CYS A 368 36.66 -30.13 -10.72
C CYS A 368 35.79 -29.92 -9.47
N CYS A 369 35.55 -31.00 -8.73
CA CYS A 369 35.21 -30.92 -7.32
C CYS A 369 36.39 -31.47 -6.53
N GLU A 370 37.10 -30.62 -5.80
CA GLU A 370 37.81 -31.04 -4.60
C GLU A 370 37.62 -30.00 -3.47
N PRO A 371 37.55 -30.45 -2.19
CA PRO A 371 36.92 -29.68 -1.13
C PRO A 371 37.96 -29.25 -0.10
N GLN A 372 38.49 -28.03 -0.17
CA GLN A 372 39.36 -27.55 0.91
C GLN A 372 39.14 -26.06 1.23
N THR A 373 38.87 -25.83 2.52
CA THR A 373 38.87 -24.58 3.29
C THR A 373 37.62 -23.67 3.22
N LEU A 374 36.58 -24.07 3.98
CA LEU A 374 35.64 -23.13 4.59
C LEU A 374 36.30 -22.49 5.84
N PRO A 375 36.13 -21.16 6.03
CA PRO A 375 35.95 -20.60 7.36
C PRO A 375 34.49 -20.19 7.56
N SER A 376 33.92 -20.77 8.61
CA SER A 376 32.75 -20.42 9.38
C SER A 376 32.18 -19.00 9.19
N PHE A 377 30.93 -18.89 8.75
CA PHE A 377 30.03 -17.82 9.20
C PHE A 377 28.65 -18.37 9.55
N ILE A 378 28.20 -17.92 10.72
CA ILE A 378 27.11 -18.41 11.55
C ILE A 378 25.78 -17.78 11.10
N THR A 379 24.80 -18.65 10.86
CA THR A 379 23.42 -18.66 11.34
C THR A 379 22.78 -17.32 11.75
N LEU A 380 21.73 -16.92 10.99
CA LEU A 380 20.53 -16.26 11.53
C LEU A 380 19.31 -16.67 10.69
N PHE A 381 18.88 -17.92 10.86
CA PHE A 381 17.53 -18.37 10.54
C PHE A 381 17.03 -19.21 11.72
N HIS A 382 16.32 -18.56 12.65
CA HIS A 382 15.34 -19.21 13.51
C HIS A 382 13.98 -18.99 12.82
N GLY A 383 13.15 -19.97 12.51
CA GLY A 383 13.28 -21.42 12.57
C GLY A 383 11.90 -21.95 12.19
N GLU A 384 11.83 -22.79 11.16
CA GLU A 384 10.70 -23.72 10.97
C GLU A 384 11.18 -24.86 10.08
N ARG A 385 10.85 -26.08 10.52
CA ARG A 385 11.33 -27.35 9.99
C ARG A 385 10.76 -27.58 8.60
N LEU A 386 11.62 -27.63 7.58
CA LEU A 386 11.27 -28.24 6.30
C LEU A 386 11.55 -29.73 6.38
N HIS A 387 10.47 -30.52 6.47
CA HIS A 387 10.50 -31.94 6.17
C HIS A 387 10.78 -32.14 4.66
N HIS A 388 11.59 -33.15 4.38
CA HIS A 388 11.98 -33.69 3.09
C HIS A 388 10.97 -33.51 1.94
N LEU A 389 11.42 -32.88 0.85
CA LEU A 389 10.96 -33.15 -0.50
C LEU A 389 12.20 -33.40 -1.37
N GLU A 390 12.51 -34.67 -1.54
CA GLU A 390 13.44 -35.16 -2.56
C GLU A 390 12.80 -35.05 -3.95
N ASN A 391 13.63 -34.70 -4.94
CA ASN A 391 13.50 -34.99 -6.37
C ASN A 391 12.38 -34.31 -7.19
N ASP A 392 12.70 -33.19 -7.85
CA ASP A 392 12.20 -32.92 -9.21
C ASP A 392 13.13 -31.94 -10.01
N PRO A 393 13.88 -32.37 -11.05
CA PRO A 393 14.86 -31.53 -11.76
C PRO A 393 14.29 -30.55 -12.81
N ILE A 394 12.99 -30.34 -12.91
CA ILE A 394 12.38 -29.63 -14.06
C ILE A 394 12.31 -28.10 -13.91
N LEU A 395 12.55 -27.54 -12.72
CA LEU A 395 12.42 -26.08 -12.50
C LEU A 395 13.65 -25.25 -12.87
N LEU A 396 14.83 -25.86 -13.04
CA LEU A 396 16.09 -25.13 -13.26
C LEU A 396 16.39 -24.80 -14.74
N TRP A 397 15.63 -25.35 -15.69
CA TRP A 397 15.91 -25.16 -17.12
C TRP A 397 15.13 -24.03 -17.82
N LYS A 398 14.13 -23.42 -17.16
CA LYS A 398 13.31 -22.36 -17.78
C LYS A 398 13.82 -20.93 -17.59
N VAL A 399 14.92 -20.72 -16.87
CA VAL A 399 15.46 -19.37 -16.60
C VAL A 399 16.60 -18.96 -17.55
N CYS A 400 17.19 -19.89 -18.31
CA CYS A 400 18.31 -19.59 -19.22
C CYS A 400 17.95 -19.44 -20.72
N ALA A 401 16.69 -19.63 -21.12
CA ALA A 401 16.32 -19.66 -22.55
C ALA A 401 15.85 -18.30 -23.14
N SER A 402 15.97 -17.19 -22.40
CA SER A 402 15.42 -15.88 -22.83
C SER A 402 16.46 -14.80 -23.15
N SER A 403 17.73 -15.16 -23.36
CA SER A 403 18.78 -14.23 -23.80
C SER A 403 19.38 -14.64 -25.14
N HIS A 404 18.59 -14.59 -26.21
CA HIS A 404 19.10 -14.60 -27.58
C HIS A 404 18.34 -13.58 -28.44
N ILE A 405 18.93 -12.39 -28.60
CA ILE A 405 18.65 -11.46 -29.70
C ILE A 405 19.97 -10.82 -30.16
N CYS A 406 20.29 -11.07 -31.45
CA CYS A 406 21.21 -10.40 -32.39
C CYS A 406 22.67 -10.12 -31.97
N GLY A 407 23.70 -10.39 -32.76
CA GLY A 407 23.78 -10.62 -34.20
C GLY A 407 24.94 -9.80 -34.75
N SER A 408 26.05 -10.45 -35.13
CA SER A 408 27.09 -9.85 -35.95
C SER A 408 27.64 -10.90 -36.91
N ARG A 409 27.09 -10.91 -38.14
CA ARG A 409 27.82 -11.34 -39.33
C ARG A 409 28.86 -10.28 -39.65
N LEU A 410 30.10 -10.71 -39.83
CA LEU A 410 31.26 -10.10 -40.53
C LEU A 410 32.45 -10.91 -39.98
N GLY A 411 33.25 -11.67 -40.71
CA GLY A 411 33.46 -11.94 -42.12
C GLY A 411 34.84 -12.62 -42.21
N TRP A 412 34.98 -13.54 -43.17
CA TRP A 412 36.15 -14.39 -43.50
C TRP A 412 36.33 -15.66 -42.67
#